data_AF-A0A0D0DPT3-F1
#
_entry.id   AF-A0A0D0DPT3-F1
#
_cell.length_a   1.000
_cell.length_b   1.000
_cell.length_c   1.000
_cell.angle_alpha   90.00
_cell.angle_beta   90.00
_cell.angle_gamma   90.00
#
_symmetry.space_group_name_H-M   'P 1'
#
loop_
_entity.id
_entity.type
_entity.pdbx_description
1 polymer ?
#
loop_
_entity_poly.entity_id
_entity_poly.type
_entity_poly.pdbx_seq_one_letter_code
_entity_poly.pdbx_strand_id
1 'polypeptide(L)' 'NIRMELFETNMTSFVQPLDAGIIRCFKAHYRRAFCLHAIELNEAGEDNIYKVNLLEVMLMVKDAWASISTETIQNCWEHA' A
#
# COMPACT_ATOMS: atom_id res chain seq x y z
N ASN A 1 16.59 -17.26 18.04
CA ASN A 1 15.44 -18.04 18.53
C ASN A 1 14.16 -17.34 18.10
N ILE A 2 13.35 -17.97 17.24
CA ILE A 2 12.03 -17.47 16.83
C ILE A 2 10.98 -18.27 17.60
N ARG A 3 9.97 -17.59 18.19
CA ARG A 3 8.84 -18.21 18.89
C ARG A 3 7.58 -17.99 18.05
N MET A 4 6.76 -19.02 17.93
CA MET A 4 5.46 -18.93 17.26
C MET A 4 4.35 -18.82 18.31
N GLU A 5 3.38 -17.95 18.03
CA GLU A 5 2.15 -17.79 18.81
C GLU A 5 0.95 -18.17 17.94
N LEU A 6 -0.03 -18.86 18.52
CA LEU A 6 -1.28 -19.19 17.87
C LEU A 6 -2.36 -18.23 18.37
N PHE A 7 -3.05 -17.60 17.44
CA PHE A 7 -4.18 -16.72 17.73
C PHE A 7 -5.51 -17.38 17.40
N GLU A 8 -6.56 -16.95 18.08
CA GLU A 8 -7.92 -17.32 17.73
C GLU A 8 -8.30 -16.76 16.34
N THR A 9 -9.35 -17.33 15.75
CA THR A 9 -9.86 -16.86 14.46
C THR A 9 -10.30 -15.39 14.52
N ASN A 10 -10.14 -14.65 13.41
CA ASN A 10 -10.51 -13.23 13.27
C ASN A 10 -9.69 -12.24 14.13
N MET A 11 -8.51 -12.64 14.61
CA MET A 11 -7.62 -11.77 15.37
C MET A 11 -6.68 -10.92 14.51
N THR A 12 -6.60 -11.14 13.18
CA THR A 12 -5.57 -10.52 12.32
C THR A 12 -5.54 -9.00 12.41
N SER A 13 -6.69 -8.31 12.34
CA SER A 13 -6.73 -6.84 12.46
C SER A 13 -6.33 -6.33 13.85
N PHE A 14 -6.42 -7.17 14.87
CA PHE A 14 -6.08 -6.84 16.25
C PHE A 14 -4.66 -7.20 16.64
N VAL A 15 -3.96 -8.06 15.90
CA VAL A 15 -2.61 -8.51 16.29
C VAL A 15 -1.58 -8.33 15.18
N GLN A 16 -2.01 -8.04 13.96
CA GLN A 16 -1.15 -7.86 12.80
C GLN A 16 -1.19 -6.39 12.36
N PRO A 17 -0.13 -5.60 12.64
CA PRO A 17 -0.05 -4.19 12.27
C PRO A 17 -0.24 -3.92 10.77
N LEU A 18 0.11 -4.89 9.93
CA LEU A 18 -0.13 -4.81 8.49
C LEU A 18 -1.63 -4.67 8.17
N ASP A 19 -2.48 -5.42 8.85
CA ASP A 19 -3.94 -5.36 8.72
C ASP A 19 -4.57 -4.23 9.54
N ALA A 20 -3.87 -3.71 10.57
CA ALA A 20 -4.32 -2.58 11.39
C ALA A 20 -4.29 -1.22 10.65
N GLY A 21 -3.63 -1.14 9.49
CA GLY A 21 -3.72 0.07 8.65
C GLY A 21 -2.59 0.28 7.65
N ILE A 22 -1.45 -0.42 7.80
CA ILE A 22 -0.31 -0.24 6.90
C ILE A 22 -0.67 -0.66 5.47
N ILE A 23 -1.32 -1.81 5.27
CA ILE A 23 -1.77 -2.26 3.94
C ILE A 23 -2.79 -1.27 3.34
N ARG A 24 -3.69 -0.72 4.16
CA ARG A 24 -4.67 0.27 3.72
C ARG A 24 -3.98 1.54 3.23
N CYS A 25 -3.02 2.06 4.00
CA CYS A 25 -2.24 3.25 3.66
C CYS A 25 -1.43 3.03 2.38
N PHE A 26 -0.70 1.91 2.30
CA PHE A 26 0.04 1.49 1.12
C PHE A 26 -0.84 1.48 -0.15
N LYS A 27 -2.00 0.82 -0.10
CA LYS A 27 -2.94 0.74 -1.23
C LYS A 27 -3.47 2.11 -1.63
N ALA A 28 -3.69 3.02 -0.67
CA ALA A 28 -4.13 4.38 -0.96
C ALA A 28 -3.07 5.17 -1.74
N HIS A 29 -1.80 5.11 -1.31
CA HIS A 29 -0.70 5.75 -2.02
C HIS A 29 -0.49 5.18 -3.43
N TYR A 30 -0.48 3.85 -3.56
CA TYR A 30 -0.37 3.20 -4.87
C TYR A 30 -1.50 3.59 -5.81
N ARG A 31 -2.76 3.54 -5.36
CA ARG A 31 -3.92 3.92 -6.19
C ARG A 31 -3.86 5.38 -6.62
N ARG A 32 -3.43 6.28 -5.74
CA ARG A 32 -3.23 7.69 -6.09
C ARG A 32 -2.20 7.83 -7.22
N ALA A 33 -1.05 7.17 -7.12
CA ALA A 33 -0.03 7.20 -8.16
C ALA A 33 -0.54 6.63 -9.49
N PHE A 34 -1.26 5.50 -9.45
CA PHE A 34 -1.87 4.91 -10.64
C PHE A 34 -2.91 5.83 -11.30
N CYS A 35 -3.75 6.51 -10.51
CA CYS A 35 -4.70 7.48 -11.04
C CYS A 35 -4.00 8.69 -11.69
N LEU A 36 -2.92 9.17 -11.10
CA LEU A 36 -2.12 10.26 -11.67
C LEU A 36 -1.52 9.86 -13.02
N HIS A 37 -0.93 8.66 -13.11
CA HIS A 37 -0.43 8.10 -14.37
C HIS A 37 -1.53 8.01 -15.44
N ALA A 38 -2.74 7.59 -15.06
CA ALA A 38 -3.86 7.56 -15.99
C ALA A 38 -4.30 8.94 -16.48
N ILE A 39 -4.23 9.96 -15.61
CA ILE A 39 -4.49 11.36 -15.99
C ILE A 39 -3.43 11.84 -16.99
N GLU A 40 -2.15 11.57 -16.74
CA GLU A 40 -1.04 11.94 -17.64
C GLU A 40 -1.18 11.30 -19.03
N LEU A 41 -1.56 10.02 -19.09
CA LEU A 41 -1.83 9.35 -20.36
C LEU A 41 -3.05 9.93 -21.09
N ASN A 42 -4.10 10.29 -20.36
CA ASN A 42 -5.27 10.95 -20.93
C ASN A 42 -4.91 12.32 -21.53
N GLU A 43 -4.10 13.10 -20.82
CA GLU A 43 -3.60 14.40 -21.30
C GLU A 43 -2.67 14.25 -22.53
N ALA A 44 -1.94 13.14 -22.62
CA ALA A 44 -1.13 12.78 -23.77
C ALA A 44 -1.94 12.25 -24.98
N GLY A 45 -3.25 12.06 -24.84
CA GLY A 45 -4.14 11.59 -25.90
C GLY A 45 -4.03 10.08 -26.18
N GLU A 46 -3.65 9.29 -25.19
CA GLU A 46 -3.51 7.84 -25.32
C GLU A 46 -4.86 7.12 -25.26
N ASP A 47 -5.08 6.16 -26.16
CA ASP A 47 -6.34 5.39 -26.22
C ASP A 47 -6.56 4.51 -24.98
N ASN A 48 -5.47 3.91 -24.45
CA ASN A 48 -5.52 3.10 -23.24
C ASN A 48 -4.82 3.82 -22.08
N ILE A 49 -5.57 4.69 -21.41
CA ILE A 49 -5.10 5.47 -20.27
C ILE A 49 -4.77 4.62 -19.03
N TYR A 50 -5.14 3.34 -18.99
CA TYR A 50 -4.81 2.44 -17.89
C TYR A 50 -3.62 1.52 -18.20
N LYS A 51 -2.95 1.73 -19.35
CA LYS A 51 -1.74 0.96 -19.68
C LYS A 51 -0.65 1.25 -18.65
N VAL A 52 -0.12 0.19 -18.06
CA VAL A 52 1.01 0.26 -17.13
C VAL A 52 1.86 -0.99 -17.32
N ASN A 53 3.18 -0.82 -17.35
CA ASN A 53 4.13 -1.92 -17.43
C ASN A 53 4.64 -2.30 -16.03
N LEU A 54 5.34 -3.45 -15.94
CA LEU A 54 5.81 -3.96 -14.66
C LEU A 54 6.80 -3.02 -13.96
N LEU A 55 7.67 -2.33 -14.70
CA LEU A 55 8.63 -1.39 -14.13
C LEU A 55 7.92 -0.19 -13.50
N GLU A 56 6.94 0.40 -14.19
CA GLU A 56 6.12 1.49 -13.67
C GLU A 56 5.39 1.07 -12.38
N VAL A 57 4.77 -0.11 -12.36
CA VAL A 57 4.11 -0.65 -11.15
C VAL A 57 5.12 -0.82 -10.01
N MET A 58 6.30 -1.37 -10.28
CA MET A 58 7.34 -1.57 -9.25
C MET A 58 7.83 -0.24 -8.65
N LEU A 59 7.96 0.79 -9.47
CA LEU A 59 8.29 2.14 -9.02
C LEU A 59 7.17 2.73 -8.17
N MET A 60 5.90 2.65 -8.62
CA MET A 60 4.74 3.11 -7.85
C MET A 60 4.62 2.39 -6.50
N VAL A 61 4.88 1.09 -6.46
CA VAL A 61 4.86 0.29 -5.23
C VAL A 61 5.98 0.71 -4.27
N LYS A 62 7.19 0.90 -4.79
CA LYS A 62 8.33 1.40 -4.00
C LYS A 62 8.00 2.76 -3.37
N ASP A 63 7.49 3.68 -4.16
CA ASP A 63 7.18 5.04 -3.69
C ASP A 63 5.98 5.05 -2.74
N ALA A 64 4.98 4.20 -2.98
CA ALA A 64 3.84 4.02 -2.08
C ALA A 64 4.27 3.52 -0.70
N TRP A 65 5.23 2.59 -0.63
CA TRP A 65 5.80 2.12 0.63
C TRP A 65 6.60 3.22 1.34
N ALA A 66 7.47 3.92 0.61
CA ALA A 66 8.28 5.02 1.15
C ALA A 66 7.43 6.21 1.64
N SER A 67 6.21 6.37 1.13
CA SER A 67 5.30 7.44 1.53
C SER A 67 4.58 7.19 2.87
N ILE A 68 4.63 5.96 3.40
CA ILE A 68 4.02 5.65 4.70
C ILE A 68 4.91 6.22 5.80
N SER A 69 4.38 7.14 6.60
CA SER A 69 5.15 7.76 7.68
C SER A 69 5.46 6.77 8.81
N THR A 70 6.61 6.97 9.46
CA THR A 70 6.97 6.20 10.67
C THR A 70 5.89 6.32 11.75
N GLU A 71 5.27 7.48 11.89
CA GLU A 71 4.14 7.71 12.80
C GLU A 71 2.92 6.83 12.44
N THR A 72 2.58 6.71 11.16
CA THR A 72 1.49 5.82 10.72
C THR A 72 1.80 4.37 11.07
N ILE A 73 3.04 3.94 10.88
CA ILE A 73 3.49 2.58 11.25
C ILE A 73 3.37 2.39 12.76
N GLN A 74 3.92 3.30 13.57
CA GLN A 74 3.84 3.25 15.04
C GLN A 74 2.41 3.19 15.53
N ASN A 75 1.52 4.05 15.02
CA ASN A 75 0.10 4.04 15.38
C ASN A 75 -0.58 2.71 15.04
N CYS A 76 -0.20 2.04 13.95
CA CYS A 76 -0.73 0.72 13.60
C CYS A 76 -0.22 -0.38 14.55
N TRP A 77 1.01 -0.27 15.06
CA TRP A 77 1.56 -1.18 16.06
C TRP A 77 0.97 -0.94 17.46
N GLU A 78 0.61 0.30 17.80
CA GLU A 78 -0.04 0.61 19.08
C GLU A 78 -1.52 0.19 19.09
N HIS A 79 -2.15 0.15 17.91
CA HIS A 79 -3.54 -0.28 17.77
C HIS A 79 -3.71 -1.80 17.76
N ALA A 80 -2.71 -2.54 17.27
CA ALA A 80 -2.69 -4.00 17.21
C ALA A 80 -2.07 -4.56 18.50
#